data_AF-A0A091SRH3-F1
#
_entry.id   AF-A0A091SRH3-F1
#
_cell.length_a   1.000
_cell.length_b   1.000
_cell.length_c   1.000
_cell.angle_alpha   90.00
_cell.angle_beta   90.00
_cell.angle_gamma   90.00
#
_symmetry.space_group_name_H-M   'P 1'
#
loop_
_entity.id
_entity.type
_entity.pdbx_description
1 polymer ?
#
loop_
_entity_poly.entity_id
_entity_poly.type
_entity_poly.pdbx_seq_one_letter_code
_entity_poly.pdbx_strand_id
1 'polypeptide(L)'
;EDEQELTAEERRKLERKLKKERKKKEKQLMREAGISTKKVEPKKQSGSELALAYLTSWSENPEEWKFQKTRQTWLLLHMYDKEKVPDKYFTILLDYLQGLQGGARDITVQKAEAFMKEFDGSNAEDPNLLEKCERIRQVLQLLS
;
A
#
# COMPACT_ATOMS: atom_id res chain seq x y z
N GLU A 1 -20.87 -22.82 -32.52
CA GLU A 1 -19.44 -22.44 -32.51
C GLU A 1 -19.41 -21.01 -31.99
N ASP A 2 -19.13 -20.82 -30.71
CA ASP A 2 -19.09 -19.49 -30.10
C ASP A 2 -17.67 -19.24 -29.61
N GLU A 3 -16.80 -18.91 -30.57
CA GLU A 3 -15.44 -18.47 -30.32
C GLU A 3 -15.51 -17.01 -29.83
N GLN A 4 -15.68 -16.84 -28.52
CA GLN A 4 -15.65 -15.52 -27.87
C GLN A 4 -14.27 -14.89 -28.08
N GLU A 5 -14.20 -13.95 -29.02
CA GLU A 5 -13.03 -13.12 -29.28
C GLU A 5 -12.69 -12.29 -28.03
N LEU A 6 -11.73 -12.78 -27.24
CA LEU A 6 -11.18 -12.07 -26.09
C LEU A 6 -10.66 -10.71 -26.54
N THR A 7 -11.19 -9.66 -25.91
CA THR A 7 -10.84 -8.26 -26.18
C THR A 7 -9.34 -8.01 -25.95
N ALA A 8 -8.76 -7.02 -26.63
CA ALA A 8 -7.34 -6.69 -26.53
C ALA A 8 -6.88 -6.42 -25.07
N GLU A 9 -7.80 -5.96 -24.21
CA GLU A 9 -7.54 -5.72 -22.80
C GLU A 9 -7.41 -7.01 -21.97
N GLU A 10 -8.24 -8.02 -22.27
CA GLU A 10 -8.18 -9.32 -21.62
C GLU A 10 -6.92 -10.09 -22.00
N ARG A 11 -6.50 -10.00 -23.27
CA ARG A 11 -5.23 -10.56 -23.76
C ARG A 11 -4.03 -9.94 -23.03
N ARG A 12 -4.02 -8.62 -22.86
CA ARG A 12 -2.97 -7.89 -22.11
C ARG A 12 -2.94 -8.26 -20.63
N LYS A 13 -4.10 -8.50 -20.03
CA LYS A 13 -4.22 -8.93 -18.62
C LYS A 13 -3.70 -10.36 -18.43
N LEU A 14 -4.01 -11.27 -19.36
CA LEU A 14 -3.53 -12.65 -19.35
C LEU A 14 -2.01 -12.73 -19.56
N GLU A 15 -1.47 -11.94 -20.48
CA GLU A 15 -0.04 -11.85 -20.74
C GLU A 15 0.75 -11.35 -19.51
N ARG A 16 0.22 -10.32 -18.83
CA ARG A 16 0.77 -9.82 -17.56
C ARG A 16 0.72 -10.86 -16.45
N LYS A 17 -0.31 -11.71 -16.42
CA LYS A 17 -0.45 -12.81 -15.45
C LYS A 17 0.58 -13.91 -15.72
N LEU A 18 0.77 -14.29 -16.98
CA LEU A 18 1.74 -15.30 -17.40
C LEU A 18 3.20 -14.86 -17.14
N LYS A 19 3.51 -13.58 -17.36
CA LYS A 19 4.83 -13.00 -17.05
C LYS A 19 5.12 -12.99 -15.55
N LYS A 20 4.10 -12.74 -14.71
CA LYS A 20 4.22 -12.81 -13.25
C LYS A 20 4.50 -14.24 -12.77
N GLU A 21 3.82 -15.23 -13.34
CA GLU A 21 4.03 -16.64 -12.98
C GLU A 21 5.41 -17.16 -13.39
N ARG A 22 5.92 -16.79 -14.57
CA ARG A 22 7.29 -17.11 -14.99
C ARG A 22 8.33 -16.53 -14.02
N LYS A 23 8.18 -15.26 -13.63
CA LYS A 23 9.09 -14.59 -12.69
C LYS A 23 9.03 -15.19 -11.28
N LYS A 24 7.86 -15.72 -10.88
CA LYS A 24 7.68 -16.43 -9.60
C LYS A 24 8.41 -17.78 -9.59
N LYS A 25 8.29 -18.57 -10.67
CA LYS A 25 9.00 -19.85 -10.83
C LYS A 25 10.51 -19.68 -10.87
N GLU A 26 11.00 -18.67 -11.58
CA GLU A 26 12.44 -18.37 -11.66
C GLU A 26 13.02 -17.96 -10.30
N LYS A 27 12.30 -17.11 -9.54
CA LYS A 27 12.71 -16.74 -8.19
C LYS A 27 12.65 -17.93 -7.21
N GLN A 28 11.73 -18.87 -7.42
CA GLN A 28 11.66 -20.11 -6.63
C GLN A 28 12.87 -21.01 -6.93
N LEU A 29 13.20 -21.24 -8.20
CA LEU A 29 14.38 -21.98 -8.63
C LEU A 29 15.68 -21.38 -8.06
N MET A 30 15.82 -20.04 -8.06
CA MET A 30 16.98 -19.36 -7.48
C MET A 30 17.07 -19.53 -5.95
N ARG A 31 15.94 -19.73 -5.26
CA ARG A 31 15.90 -19.99 -3.81
C ARG A 31 16.17 -21.46 -3.48
N GLU A 32 15.71 -22.37 -4.34
CA GLU A 32 16.01 -23.81 -4.28
C GLU A 32 17.49 -24.10 -4.61
N ALA A 33 18.12 -23.31 -5.48
CA ALA A 33 19.54 -23.41 -5.83
C ALA A 33 20.51 -22.94 -4.72
N GLY A 34 20.03 -22.54 -3.54
CA GLY A 34 20.87 -22.33 -2.36
C GLY A 34 21.89 -21.19 -2.46
N ILE A 35 21.74 -20.24 -3.40
CA ILE A 35 22.64 -19.09 -3.55
C ILE A 35 22.34 -18.07 -2.43
N SER A 36 22.86 -18.33 -1.23
CA SER A 36 22.85 -17.42 -0.10
C SER A 36 24.11 -16.57 -0.13
N THR A 37 24.05 -15.42 -0.80
CA THR A 37 25.11 -14.41 -0.66
C THR A 37 24.97 -13.78 0.73
N LYS A 38 25.80 -14.23 1.67
CA LYS A 38 26.02 -13.56 2.96
C LYS A 38 26.58 -12.17 2.70
N LYS A 39 25.72 -11.16 2.61
CA LYS A 39 26.10 -9.75 2.76
C LYS A 39 25.90 -9.35 4.21
N VAL A 40 26.96 -8.78 4.78
CA VAL A 40 27.02 -8.13 6.10
C VAL A 40 25.75 -7.33 6.33
N GLU A 41 25.00 -7.62 7.39
CA GLU A 41 23.71 -6.99 7.69
C GLU A 41 23.92 -5.60 8.31
N PRO A 42 23.70 -4.49 7.59
CA PRO A 42 23.35 -3.25 8.27
C PRO A 42 22.04 -3.50 9.04
N LYS A 43 21.87 -2.85 10.20
CA LYS A 43 20.63 -2.94 11.00
C LYS A 43 19.43 -2.86 10.06
N LYS A 44 18.70 -3.98 9.92
CA LYS A 44 17.57 -4.08 8.99
C LYS A 44 16.56 -3.00 9.38
N GLN A 45 16.46 -1.96 8.57
CA GLN A 45 15.48 -0.91 8.76
C GLN A 45 14.10 -1.54 8.86
N SER A 46 13.32 -1.10 9.85
CA SER A 46 12.00 -1.66 10.09
C SER A 46 11.05 -1.36 8.92
N GLY A 47 9.96 -2.13 8.80
CA GLY A 47 8.97 -1.93 7.74
C GLY A 47 8.39 -0.52 7.73
N SER A 48 8.22 0.08 8.92
CA SER A 48 7.79 1.46 9.13
C SER A 48 8.84 2.45 8.64
N GLU A 49 10.09 2.34 9.09
CA GLU A 49 11.17 3.26 8.65
C GLU A 49 11.28 3.33 7.13
N LEU A 50 11.23 2.18 6.45
CA LEU A 50 11.30 2.11 5.00
C LEU A 50 10.07 2.72 4.31
N ALA A 51 8.90 2.64 4.94
CA ALA A 51 7.68 3.23 4.40
C ALA A 51 7.63 4.76 4.60
N LEU A 52 8.12 5.24 5.74
CA LEU A 52 8.25 6.68 6.02
C LEU A 52 9.33 7.32 5.13
N ALA A 53 10.46 6.64 4.92
CA ALA A 53 11.49 7.09 3.97
C ALA A 53 10.95 7.13 2.52
N TYR A 54 10.11 6.17 2.14
CA TYR A 54 9.44 6.17 0.83
C TYR A 54 8.51 7.38 0.65
N LEU A 55 7.76 7.76 1.69
CA LEU A 55 6.93 8.98 1.71
C LEU A 55 7.78 10.25 1.59
N THR A 56 8.87 10.30 2.33
CA THR A 56 9.79 11.46 2.33
C THR A 56 10.45 11.62 0.96
N SER A 57 10.90 10.52 0.36
CA SER A 57 11.46 10.53 -1.01
C SER A 57 10.42 10.97 -2.04
N TRP A 58 9.15 10.58 -1.88
CA TRP A 58 8.08 11.03 -2.75
C TRP A 58 7.89 12.56 -2.68
N SER A 59 7.92 13.14 -1.48
CA SER A 59 7.68 14.58 -1.28
C SER A 59 8.90 15.45 -1.60
N GLU A 60 10.09 15.00 -1.25
CA GLU A 60 11.32 15.82 -1.36
C GLU A 60 12.06 15.59 -2.68
N ASN A 61 12.02 14.37 -3.23
CA ASN A 61 12.80 13.98 -4.41
C ASN A 61 11.95 13.19 -5.42
N PRO A 62 10.90 13.82 -6.01
CA PRO A 62 9.98 13.13 -6.91
C PRO A 62 10.65 12.57 -8.18
N GLU A 63 11.79 13.13 -8.61
CA GLU A 63 12.53 12.66 -9.79
C GLU A 63 13.19 11.29 -9.59
N GLU A 64 13.74 11.05 -8.40
CA GLU A 64 14.37 9.76 -8.06
C GLU A 64 13.36 8.75 -7.49
N TRP A 65 12.16 9.24 -7.15
CA TRP A 65 11.14 8.43 -6.53
C TRP A 65 10.66 7.33 -7.47
N LYS A 66 10.65 6.11 -6.93
CA LYS A 66 10.15 4.92 -7.64
C LYS A 66 9.01 4.32 -6.87
N PHE A 67 7.93 4.02 -7.56
CA PHE A 67 6.78 3.36 -6.95
C PHE A 67 7.17 2.03 -6.29
N GLN A 68 6.96 1.92 -4.98
CA GLN A 68 7.23 0.72 -4.19
C GLN A 68 5.94 0.20 -3.59
N LYS A 69 5.29 -0.73 -4.30
CA LYS A 69 4.00 -1.30 -3.89
C LYS A 69 3.97 -1.79 -2.43
N THR A 70 5.04 -2.44 -1.97
CA THR A 70 5.14 -2.93 -0.59
C THR A 70 5.05 -1.79 0.43
N ARG A 71 5.70 -0.65 0.16
CA ARG A 71 5.66 0.52 1.04
C ARG A 71 4.30 1.19 1.01
N GLN A 72 3.72 1.40 -0.18
CA GLN A 72 2.36 1.90 -0.30
C GLN A 72 1.36 1.00 0.45
N THR A 73 1.45 -0.32 0.28
CA THR A 73 0.54 -1.26 0.96
C THR A 73 0.69 -1.19 2.48
N TRP A 74 1.93 -1.04 2.97
CA TRP A 74 2.20 -0.86 4.39
C TRP A 74 1.58 0.45 4.91
N LEU A 75 1.74 1.56 4.17
CA LEU A 75 1.16 2.85 4.53
C LEU A 75 -0.37 2.79 4.58
N LEU A 76 -1.02 2.27 3.54
CA LEU A 76 -2.49 2.15 3.51
C LEU A 76 -3.05 1.26 4.64
N LEU A 77 -2.26 0.32 5.13
CA LEU A 77 -2.64 -0.54 6.25
C LEU A 77 -2.48 0.14 7.62
N HIS A 78 -1.45 0.98 7.77
CA HIS A 78 -1.04 1.53 9.07
C HIS A 78 -1.26 3.04 9.22
N MET A 79 -1.82 3.71 8.22
CA MET A 79 -2.00 5.17 8.21
C MET A 79 -2.88 5.71 9.34
N TYR A 80 -3.82 4.92 9.83
CA TYR A 80 -4.71 5.32 10.92
C TYR A 80 -4.01 5.26 12.29
N ASP A 81 -2.87 4.58 12.39
CA ASP A 81 -2.12 4.42 13.64
C ASP A 81 -1.06 5.51 13.78
N LYS A 82 -1.19 6.34 14.81
CA LYS A 82 -0.30 7.47 15.11
C LYS A 82 1.10 7.04 15.53
N GLU A 83 1.23 5.90 16.18
CA GLU A 83 2.53 5.36 16.58
C GLU A 83 3.32 4.85 15.36
N LYS A 84 2.60 4.31 14.37
CA LYS A 84 3.20 3.78 13.13
C LYS A 84 3.48 4.87 12.11
N VAL A 85 2.55 5.81 11.98
CA VAL A 85 2.63 6.95 11.06
C VAL A 85 2.43 8.22 11.87
N PRO A 86 3.52 8.86 12.34
CA PRO A 86 3.43 10.12 13.07
C PRO A 86 2.75 11.23 12.24
N ASP A 87 2.16 12.21 12.92
CA ASP A 87 1.34 13.27 12.28
C ASP A 87 2.08 13.98 11.13
N LYS A 88 3.38 14.26 11.29
CA LYS A 88 4.23 14.84 10.23
C LYS A 88 4.16 14.05 8.92
N TYR A 89 4.25 12.72 9.01
CA TYR A 89 4.21 11.85 7.83
C TYR A 89 2.79 11.60 7.35
N PHE A 90 1.81 11.66 8.26
CA PHE A 90 0.41 11.54 7.92
C PHE A 90 -0.05 12.69 7.01
N THR A 91 0.38 13.93 7.27
CA THR A 91 0.11 15.07 6.37
C THR A 91 0.66 14.83 4.97
N ILE A 92 1.92 14.40 4.85
CA ILE A 92 2.54 14.06 3.54
C ILE A 92 1.78 12.90 2.88
N LEU A 93 1.32 11.94 3.68
CA LEU A 93 0.55 10.81 3.19
C LEU A 93 -0.79 11.24 2.62
N LEU A 94 -1.51 12.18 3.24
CA LEU A 94 -2.75 12.72 2.67
C LEU A 94 -2.49 13.32 1.28
N ASP A 95 -1.44 14.10 1.10
CA ASP A 95 -1.06 14.62 -0.23
C ASP A 95 -0.74 13.49 -1.22
N TYR A 96 -0.05 12.43 -0.76
CA TYR A 96 0.20 11.24 -1.57
C TYR A 96 -1.11 10.52 -1.97
N LEU A 97 -2.09 10.47 -1.07
CA LEU A 97 -3.38 9.84 -1.34
C LEU A 97 -4.21 10.60 -2.38
N GLN A 98 -4.04 11.92 -2.51
CA GLN A 98 -4.71 12.70 -3.57
C GLN A 98 -4.34 12.19 -4.97
N GLY A 99 -3.11 11.71 -5.14
CA GLY A 99 -2.63 11.13 -6.40
C GLY A 99 -3.09 9.70 -6.67
N LEU A 100 -3.85 9.06 -5.76
CA LEU A 100 -4.40 7.72 -5.99
C LEU A 100 -5.50 7.75 -7.05
N GLN A 101 -5.36 6.88 -8.04
CA GLN A 101 -6.32 6.74 -9.12
C GLN A 101 -6.73 5.27 -9.32
N GLY A 102 -7.95 5.08 -9.82
CA GLY A 102 -8.54 3.77 -10.11
C GLY A 102 -8.70 2.89 -8.87
N GLY A 103 -8.61 1.57 -9.06
CA GLY A 103 -8.96 0.60 -8.02
C GLY A 103 -8.16 0.70 -6.71
N ALA A 104 -7.00 1.34 -6.68
CA ALA A 104 -6.29 1.60 -5.41
C ALA A 104 -7.03 2.63 -4.54
N ARG A 105 -7.63 3.66 -5.17
CA ARG A 105 -8.49 4.64 -4.49
C ARG A 105 -9.76 3.95 -3.97
N ASP A 106 -10.47 3.23 -4.85
CA ASP A 106 -11.74 2.57 -4.50
C ASP A 106 -11.58 1.60 -3.32
N ILE A 107 -10.52 0.76 -3.35
CA ILE A 107 -10.22 -0.17 -2.25
C ILE A 107 -9.89 0.59 -0.95
N THR A 108 -9.23 1.75 -1.04
CA THR A 108 -8.88 2.54 0.14
C THR A 108 -10.13 3.16 0.76
N VAL A 109 -11.03 3.71 -0.05
CA VAL A 109 -12.34 4.23 0.39
C VAL A 109 -13.17 3.13 1.04
N GLN A 110 -13.36 2.00 0.37
CA GLN A 110 -14.15 0.87 0.90
C GLN A 110 -13.61 0.38 2.25
N LYS A 111 -12.29 0.31 2.42
CA LYS A 111 -11.67 -0.07 3.69
C LYS A 111 -11.89 0.98 4.77
N ALA A 112 -11.75 2.26 4.43
CA ALA A 112 -11.97 3.36 5.35
C ALA A 112 -13.44 3.43 5.82
N GLU A 113 -14.40 3.24 4.91
CA GLU A 113 -15.82 3.15 5.22
C GLU A 113 -16.14 1.96 6.12
N ALA A 114 -15.55 0.79 5.82
CA ALA A 114 -15.71 -0.40 6.65
C ALA A 114 -15.21 -0.16 8.08
N PHE A 115 -14.03 0.45 8.24
CA PHE A 115 -13.53 0.81 9.56
C PHE A 115 -14.46 1.80 10.27
N MET A 116 -14.94 2.86 9.59
CA MET A 116 -15.86 3.82 10.20
C MET A 116 -17.15 3.16 10.71
N LYS A 117 -17.70 2.22 9.94
CA LYS A 117 -18.90 1.47 10.33
C LYS A 117 -18.67 0.56 11.55
N GLU A 118 -17.50 -0.03 11.68
CA GLU A 118 -17.12 -0.82 12.87
C GLU A 118 -17.00 0.07 14.12
N PHE A 119 -16.57 1.33 13.95
CA PHE A 119 -16.50 2.32 15.02
C PHE A 119 -17.86 2.80 15.50
N ASP A 120 -18.81 3.08 14.59
CA ASP A 120 -20.17 3.52 14.97
C ASP A 120 -20.91 2.49 15.85
N GLY A 121 -20.55 1.20 15.72
CA GLY A 121 -21.12 0.11 16.54
C GLY A 121 -20.42 -0.12 17.88
N SER A 122 -19.26 0.50 18.10
CA SER A 122 -18.44 0.32 19.29
C SER A 122 -18.55 1.56 20.17
N ASN A 123 -18.97 1.41 21.45
CA ASN A 123 -18.99 2.52 22.41
C ASN A 123 -17.54 2.91 22.77
N ALA A 124 -16.89 3.69 21.90
CA ALA A 124 -15.45 3.91 21.90
C ALA A 124 -15.05 5.05 22.84
N GLU A 125 -14.82 4.72 24.12
CA GLU A 125 -14.16 5.60 25.09
C GLU A 125 -12.61 5.48 25.05
N ASP A 126 -12.06 4.61 24.21
CA ASP A 126 -10.61 4.45 24.06
C ASP A 126 -10.01 5.63 23.25
N PRO A 127 -9.10 6.42 23.83
CA PRO A 127 -8.44 7.53 23.13
C PRO A 127 -7.73 7.10 21.84
N ASN A 128 -7.14 5.90 21.78
CA ASN A 128 -6.45 5.41 20.59
C ASN A 128 -7.42 5.12 19.44
N LEU A 129 -8.61 4.64 19.77
CA LEU A 129 -9.68 4.40 18.82
C LEU A 129 -10.23 5.73 18.28
N LEU A 130 -10.43 6.73 19.15
CA LEU A 130 -10.87 8.05 18.75
C LEU A 130 -9.89 8.71 17.75
N GLU A 131 -8.58 8.65 18.02
CA GLU A 131 -7.55 9.17 17.11
C GLU A 131 -7.57 8.44 15.74
N LYS A 132 -7.79 7.11 15.75
CA LYS A 132 -7.95 6.33 14.51
C LYS A 132 -9.18 6.77 13.73
N CYS A 133 -10.32 6.98 14.39
CA CYS A 133 -11.55 7.47 13.78
C CYS A 133 -11.33 8.82 13.09
N GLU A 134 -10.64 9.75 13.75
CA GLU A 134 -10.33 11.08 13.20
C GLU A 134 -9.53 10.97 11.90
N ARG A 135 -8.49 10.14 11.89
CA ARG A 135 -7.69 9.90 10.68
C ARG A 135 -8.47 9.22 9.57
N ILE A 136 -9.34 8.26 9.89
CA ILE A 136 -10.22 7.62 8.92
C ILE A 136 -11.15 8.66 8.29
N ARG A 137 -11.75 9.54 9.10
CA ARG A 137 -12.61 10.63 8.62
C ARG A 137 -11.86 11.57 7.66
N GLN A 138 -10.62 11.93 7.99
CA GLN A 138 -9.78 12.77 7.12
C GLN A 138 -9.50 12.09 5.77
N VAL A 139 -9.20 10.78 5.78
CA VAL A 139 -8.98 10.02 4.55
C VAL A 139 -10.26 9.91 3.71
N LEU A 140 -11.41 9.65 4.34
CA LEU A 140 -12.70 9.61 3.64
C LEU A 140 -13.06 10.96 3.03
N GLN A 141 -12.87 12.06 3.77
CA GLN A 141 -13.13 13.41 3.27
C GLN A 141 -12.24 13.76 2.07
N LEU A 142 -11.00 13.27 2.04
CA LEU A 142 -10.07 13.48 0.95
C LEU A 142 -10.41 12.67 -0.31
N LEU A 143 -10.91 11.44 -0.12
CA LEU A 143 -11.15 10.47 -1.19
C LEU A 143 -12.61 10.37 -1.64
N SER A 144 -13.53 11.07 -0.96
CA SER A 144 -14.88 11.34 -1.45
C SER A 144 -14.87 12.32 -2.62
#